data_AF-A0A3N5TX74-F1
#
_entry.id   AF-A0A3N5TX74-F1
#
_cell.length_a   1.000
_cell.length_b   1.000
_cell.length_c   1.000
_cell.angle_alpha   90.00
_cell.angle_beta   90.00
_cell.angle_gamma   90.00
#
_symmetry.space_group_name_H-M   'P 1'
#
loop_
_entity.id
_entity.type
_entity.pdbx_description
1 polymer ?
#
loop_
_entity_poly.entity_id
_entity_poly.type
_entity_poly.pdbx_seq_one_letter_code
_entity_poly.pdbx_strand_id
1 'polypeptide(L)'
;MSDFISGVSALNLLEVHVRPVNQPEEPRFQQLMQQHHYLGALPKISETLWYVATWADQWVALLSFSAAALKCSARDQWIGWDFHHQYDRLKLVTNNSRFLILPDWHIPNLPSRILSLCQKRLPGDWQAIFGHRLLLLETFVDPQRFRGTIYKAANWIYVGDTKGFYRTRQGYSATAVSPKMVFVKALTPDAQALLSQPILEPAYRTGGSKLMLRAQQMQSLPEFFKNIPDPRRPQGQRHRLATVLAIAAGAILCGMRGYLAISDWANSLSQKARQRFGCRCQNKRFIVPSLSIIRDVLIRVDPVHLDQALQRWNHAYAQDDQSLAIDGKTMCNAIDDQGYQTHIMSAIGHQSKNCYTQKKWAPCP
;
A
#
# COMPACT_ATOMS: atom_id res chain seq x y z
N MET A 1 -6.10 6.82 58.09
CA MET A 1 -7.19 7.69 57.63
C MET A 1 -7.13 7.66 56.12
N SER A 2 -7.76 6.66 55.48
CA SER A 2 -9.14 6.75 54.97
C SER A 2 -9.26 8.00 54.09
N ASP A 3 -9.23 7.86 52.77
CA ASP A 3 -10.37 7.30 52.04
C ASP A 3 -9.96 6.27 50.97
N PHE A 4 -10.13 4.99 51.31
CA PHE A 4 -10.42 3.97 50.32
C PHE A 4 -11.84 4.28 49.83
N ILE A 5 -11.99 4.73 48.59
CA ILE A 5 -13.31 4.91 47.97
C ILE A 5 -13.97 3.53 47.89
N SER A 6 -14.83 3.25 48.86
CA SER A 6 -15.83 2.18 48.81
C SER A 6 -16.82 2.51 47.70
N GLY A 7 -16.60 1.97 46.51
CA GLY A 7 -17.48 2.26 45.37
C GLY A 7 -17.11 1.62 44.04
N VAL A 8 -15.94 0.99 43.89
CA VAL A 8 -15.72 0.10 42.73
C VAL A 8 -16.36 -1.25 43.05
N SER A 9 -17.69 -1.31 42.87
CA SER A 9 -18.37 -2.56 42.52
C SER A 9 -17.46 -3.31 41.54
N ALA A 10 -17.13 -4.57 41.83
CA ALA A 10 -16.22 -5.36 41.01
C ALA A 10 -16.69 -5.30 39.55
N LEU A 11 -16.01 -4.49 38.72
CA LEU A 11 -16.40 -4.28 37.33
C LEU A 11 -16.50 -5.64 36.66
N ASN A 12 -17.70 -5.97 36.19
CA ASN A 12 -17.93 -7.19 35.46
C ASN A 12 -17.41 -7.00 34.03
N LEU A 13 -16.29 -7.65 33.69
CA LEU A 13 -15.67 -7.56 32.37
C LEU A 13 -16.58 -8.03 31.22
N LEU A 14 -17.67 -8.75 31.54
CA LEU A 14 -18.67 -9.19 30.56
C LEU A 14 -19.61 -8.04 30.13
N GLU A 15 -19.81 -7.03 31.00
CA GLU A 15 -20.65 -5.86 30.76
C GLU A 15 -19.90 -4.71 30.07
N VAL A 16 -18.61 -4.91 29.77
CA VAL A 16 -17.84 -3.95 28.99
C VAL A 16 -18.25 -4.06 27.53
N HIS A 17 -18.65 -2.93 26.95
CA HIS A 17 -18.99 -2.82 25.54
C HIS A 17 -18.00 -1.92 24.82
N VAL A 18 -17.83 -2.14 23.51
CA VAL A 18 -17.02 -1.29 22.64
C VAL A 18 -17.89 -0.84 21.48
N ARG A 19 -17.85 0.45 21.18
CA ARG A 19 -18.57 1.05 20.05
C ARG A 19 -17.75 2.16 19.37
N PRO A 20 -18.03 2.47 18.10
CA PRO A 20 -17.50 3.67 17.47
C PRO A 20 -17.85 4.93 18.27
N VAL A 21 -16.93 5.89 18.25
CA VAL A 21 -17.16 7.24 18.79
C VAL A 21 -18.03 8.00 17.82
N ASN A 22 -19.14 8.57 18.32
CA ASN A 22 -20.04 9.37 17.50
C ASN A 22 -19.48 10.78 17.28
N GLN A 23 -19.89 11.46 16.20
CA GLN A 23 -19.39 12.78 15.84
C GLN A 23 -19.45 13.83 16.99
N PRO A 24 -20.53 13.92 17.80
CA PRO A 24 -20.58 14.86 18.93
C PRO A 24 -19.62 14.51 20.07
N GLU A 25 -19.14 13.27 20.15
CA GLU A 25 -18.24 12.78 21.19
C GLU A 25 -16.76 12.93 20.82
N GLU A 26 -16.46 13.25 19.55
CA GLU A 26 -15.09 13.39 19.04
C GLU A 26 -14.24 14.41 19.81
N PRO A 27 -14.74 15.61 20.19
CA PRO A 27 -13.96 16.55 20.98
C PRO A 27 -13.55 15.98 22.35
N ARG A 28 -14.47 15.28 23.03
CA ARG A 28 -14.20 14.61 24.31
C ARG A 28 -13.14 13.52 24.15
N PHE A 29 -13.25 12.70 23.09
CA PHE A 29 -12.26 11.67 22.78
C PHE A 29 -10.87 12.27 22.60
N GLN A 30 -10.76 13.34 21.80
CA GLN A 30 -9.49 14.01 21.55
C GLN A 30 -8.91 14.62 22.83
N GLN A 31 -9.72 15.30 23.63
CA GLN A 31 -9.29 15.89 24.90
C GLN A 31 -8.71 14.84 25.85
N LEU A 32 -9.45 13.76 26.10
CA LEU A 32 -9.00 12.68 26.98
C LEU A 32 -7.76 11.96 26.45
N MET A 33 -7.70 11.70 25.13
CA MET A 33 -6.52 11.11 24.50
C MET A 33 -5.31 12.04 24.60
N GLN A 34 -5.48 13.35 24.42
CA GLN A 34 -4.42 14.33 24.54
C GLN A 34 -3.89 14.43 25.98
N GLN A 35 -4.80 14.37 26.95
CA GLN A 35 -4.47 14.53 28.37
C GLN A 35 -3.77 13.30 28.95
N HIS A 36 -4.20 12.08 28.58
CA HIS A 36 -3.78 10.87 29.29
C HIS A 36 -2.91 9.91 28.46
N HIS A 37 -2.94 9.96 27.13
CA HIS A 37 -2.07 9.11 26.32
C HIS A 37 -0.68 9.74 26.20
N TYR A 38 0.40 8.97 26.43
CA TYR A 38 1.79 9.47 26.43
C TYR A 38 2.27 10.07 25.10
N LEU A 39 1.57 9.80 23.99
CA LEU A 39 1.80 10.40 22.66
C LEU A 39 0.72 11.42 22.25
N GLY A 40 -0.18 11.77 23.16
CA GLY A 40 -1.33 12.61 22.90
C GLY A 40 -2.31 12.08 21.85
N ALA A 41 -3.21 12.96 21.44
CA ALA A 41 -4.24 12.68 20.44
C ALA A 41 -3.63 12.57 19.03
N LEU A 42 -4.29 11.79 18.18
CA LEU A 42 -4.04 11.77 16.74
C LEU A 42 -5.28 12.30 16.01
N PRO A 43 -5.12 13.20 15.02
CA PRO A 43 -6.22 13.58 14.15
C PRO A 43 -6.66 12.39 13.28
N LYS A 44 -7.95 12.35 12.89
CA LYS A 44 -8.43 11.40 11.87
C LYS A 44 -7.82 11.78 10.52
N ILE A 45 -6.80 11.04 10.08
CA ILE A 45 -6.17 11.20 8.77
C ILE A 45 -6.36 9.90 8.01
N SER A 46 -6.83 9.98 6.76
CA SER A 46 -7.17 8.81 5.94
C SER A 46 -8.22 7.94 6.63
N GLU A 47 -8.23 6.64 6.31
CA GLU A 47 -9.05 5.61 6.95
C GLU A 47 -8.67 5.48 8.43
N THR A 48 -9.47 6.08 9.31
CA THR A 48 -9.29 6.03 10.77
C THR A 48 -10.64 5.87 11.46
N LEU A 49 -10.71 4.93 12.41
CA LEU A 49 -11.85 4.73 13.30
C LEU A 49 -11.42 4.92 14.76
N TRP A 50 -12.28 5.57 15.53
CA TRP A 50 -12.14 5.70 16.97
C TRP A 50 -13.19 4.89 17.66
N TYR A 51 -12.77 4.21 18.73
CA TYR A 51 -13.65 3.44 19.59
C TYR A 51 -13.57 3.93 21.02
N VAL A 52 -14.70 3.88 21.69
CA VAL A 52 -14.80 4.01 23.13
C VAL A 52 -15.25 2.67 23.72
N ALA A 53 -14.57 2.25 24.78
CA ALA A 53 -15.05 1.19 25.65
C ALA A 53 -15.87 1.79 26.78
N THR A 54 -17.03 1.23 27.07
CA THR A 54 -17.94 1.70 28.11
C THR A 54 -18.34 0.59 29.07
N TRP A 55 -18.53 0.95 30.34
CA TRP A 55 -19.18 0.12 31.36
C TRP A 55 -20.15 1.00 32.15
N ALA A 56 -21.41 0.57 32.30
CA ALA A 56 -22.49 1.37 32.89
C ALA A 56 -22.54 2.82 32.35
N ASP A 57 -22.46 2.97 31.03
CA ASP A 57 -22.39 4.24 30.28
C ASP A 57 -21.18 5.15 30.58
N GLN A 58 -20.26 4.72 31.45
CA GLN A 58 -19.01 5.41 31.72
C GLN A 58 -17.93 5.00 30.73
N TRP A 59 -17.15 5.98 30.25
CA TRP A 59 -16.01 5.71 29.39
C TRP A 59 -14.87 5.12 30.20
N VAL A 60 -14.37 3.95 29.80
CA VAL A 60 -13.28 3.25 30.52
C VAL A 60 -11.99 3.18 29.70
N ALA A 61 -12.08 3.22 28.37
CA ALA A 61 -10.92 3.22 27.49
C ALA A 61 -11.21 3.84 26.12
N LEU A 62 -10.15 4.28 25.44
CA LEU A 62 -10.18 4.91 24.12
C LEU A 62 -9.20 4.21 23.19
N LEU A 63 -9.62 3.93 21.95
CA LEU A 63 -8.79 3.29 20.94
C LEU A 63 -8.88 4.02 19.60
N SER A 64 -7.75 4.06 18.90
CA SER A 64 -7.66 4.52 17.51
C SER A 64 -7.12 3.39 16.64
N PHE A 65 -7.83 3.11 15.55
CA PHE A 65 -7.38 2.25 14.46
C PHE A 65 -7.24 3.11 13.22
N SER A 66 -6.05 3.17 12.64
CA SER A 66 -5.74 3.97 11.45
C SER A 66 -5.10 3.09 10.39
N ALA A 67 -5.08 3.56 9.14
CA ALA A 67 -4.37 2.90 8.05
C ALA A 67 -2.95 2.42 8.45
N ALA A 68 -2.53 1.28 7.91
CA ALA A 68 -1.25 0.65 8.22
C ALA A 68 -0.04 1.56 7.96
N ALA A 69 1.03 1.32 8.70
CA ALA A 69 2.32 1.94 8.45
C ALA A 69 2.84 1.56 7.06
N LEU A 70 3.18 2.58 6.26
CA LEU A 70 3.66 2.40 4.89
C LEU A 70 4.91 1.50 4.79
N LYS A 71 5.76 1.51 5.82
CA LYS A 71 7.00 0.74 5.87
C LYS A 71 7.16 0.10 7.23
N CYS A 72 7.19 -1.23 7.28
CA CYS A 72 7.42 -1.97 8.51
C CYS A 72 8.09 -3.32 8.17
N SER A 73 9.42 -3.35 8.14
CA SER A 73 10.17 -4.55 7.71
C SER A 73 9.86 -5.78 8.56
N ALA A 74 9.66 -5.62 9.87
CA ALA A 74 9.32 -6.72 10.78
C ALA A 74 7.99 -7.38 10.39
N ARG A 75 6.93 -6.59 10.16
CA ARG A 75 5.65 -7.08 9.62
C ARG A 75 5.84 -7.69 8.24
N ASP A 76 6.54 -7.00 7.34
CA ASP A 76 6.66 -7.42 5.94
C ASP A 76 7.38 -8.77 5.83
N GLN A 77 8.41 -8.99 6.65
CA GLN A 77 9.12 -10.27 6.79
C GLN A 77 8.23 -11.37 7.37
N TRP A 78 7.44 -11.05 8.39
CA TRP A 78 6.49 -12.00 8.95
C TRP A 78 5.41 -12.39 7.94
N ILE A 79 4.86 -11.45 7.18
CA ILE A 79 3.87 -11.78 6.14
C ILE A 79 4.52 -12.63 5.04
N GLY A 80 5.76 -12.32 4.66
CA GLY A 80 6.47 -13.00 3.57
C GLY A 80 5.99 -12.57 2.18
N TRP A 81 5.32 -11.43 2.06
CA TRP A 81 4.90 -10.89 0.76
C TRP A 81 6.07 -10.23 0.01
N ASP A 82 5.99 -10.18 -1.32
CA ASP A 82 6.94 -9.36 -2.09
C ASP A 82 6.59 -7.86 -1.92
N PHE A 83 7.62 -7.02 -1.83
CA PHE A 83 7.54 -5.57 -1.92
C PHE A 83 6.68 -5.08 -3.09
N HIS A 84 6.64 -5.83 -4.19
CA HIS A 84 5.81 -5.56 -5.36
C HIS A 84 4.32 -5.47 -5.06
N HIS A 85 3.82 -6.28 -4.12
CA HIS A 85 2.41 -6.34 -3.75
C HIS A 85 2.10 -5.56 -2.46
N GLN A 86 3.13 -5.24 -1.68
CA GLN A 86 3.01 -4.70 -0.33
C GLN A 86 2.06 -3.49 -0.26
N TYR A 87 2.26 -2.46 -1.09
CA TYR A 87 1.51 -1.19 -0.96
C TYR A 87 0.02 -1.34 -1.25
N ASP A 88 -0.35 -2.17 -2.21
CA ASP A 88 -1.75 -2.44 -2.53
C ASP A 88 -2.45 -3.17 -1.40
N ARG A 89 -1.71 -4.04 -0.71
CA ARG A 89 -2.22 -4.88 0.36
C ARG A 89 -2.23 -4.20 1.72
N LEU A 90 -1.59 -3.04 1.87
CA LEU A 90 -1.65 -2.25 3.10
C LEU A 90 -3.08 -1.85 3.48
N LYS A 91 -4.01 -1.78 2.52
CA LYS A 91 -5.45 -1.56 2.81
C LYS A 91 -6.08 -2.70 3.59
N LEU A 92 -5.55 -3.91 3.45
CA LEU A 92 -5.99 -5.10 4.19
C LEU A 92 -5.40 -5.15 5.61
N VAL A 93 -4.62 -4.14 6.00
CA VAL A 93 -3.96 -4.02 7.30
C VAL A 93 -4.38 -2.71 7.98
N THR A 94 -4.67 -2.77 9.27
CA THR A 94 -4.91 -1.55 10.08
C THR A 94 -4.02 -1.55 11.31
N ASN A 95 -3.66 -0.36 11.75
CA ASN A 95 -2.77 -0.12 12.88
C ASN A 95 -3.59 0.35 14.08
N ASN A 96 -3.48 -0.36 15.21
CA ASN A 96 -3.93 0.16 16.49
C ASN A 96 -2.99 1.28 16.96
N SER A 97 -3.22 2.48 16.44
CA SER A 97 -2.34 3.63 16.60
C SER A 97 -2.39 4.28 17.97
N ARG A 98 -3.48 4.12 18.72
CA ARG A 98 -3.61 4.55 20.12
C ARG A 98 -4.44 3.54 20.90
N PHE A 99 -4.02 3.28 22.13
CA PHE A 99 -4.82 2.56 23.11
C PHE A 99 -4.56 3.14 24.49
N LEU A 100 -5.61 3.69 25.09
CA LEU A 100 -5.59 4.35 26.39
C LEU A 100 -6.66 3.72 27.29
N ILE A 101 -6.25 3.19 28.44
CA ILE A 101 -7.15 2.95 29.56
C ILE A 101 -7.22 4.25 30.36
N LEU A 102 -8.42 4.70 30.72
CA LEU A 102 -8.58 5.94 31.49
C LEU A 102 -8.06 5.72 32.92
N PRO A 103 -7.51 6.76 33.58
CA PRO A 103 -6.74 6.60 34.83
C PRO A 103 -7.46 5.84 35.95
N ASP A 104 -8.78 6.06 36.07
CA ASP A 104 -9.60 5.46 37.14
C ASP A 104 -9.98 4.00 36.86
N TRP A 105 -9.60 3.46 35.70
CA TRP A 105 -10.06 2.16 35.18
C TRP A 105 -8.93 1.14 34.99
N HIS A 106 -7.82 1.29 35.70
CA HIS A 106 -6.69 0.34 35.65
C HIS A 106 -7.00 -0.99 36.36
N ILE A 107 -7.86 -1.80 35.73
CA ILE A 107 -8.34 -3.08 36.24
C ILE A 107 -7.63 -4.23 35.49
N PRO A 108 -7.21 -5.30 36.19
CA PRO A 108 -6.65 -6.49 35.55
C PRO A 108 -7.57 -7.05 34.46
N ASN A 109 -6.99 -7.53 33.36
CA ASN A 109 -7.68 -8.16 32.22
C ASN A 109 -8.64 -7.26 31.40
N LEU A 110 -8.97 -6.06 31.88
CA LEU A 110 -9.78 -5.10 31.12
C LEU A 110 -9.17 -4.76 29.76
N PRO A 111 -7.86 -4.46 29.63
CA PRO A 111 -7.31 -4.05 28.34
C PRO A 111 -7.35 -5.15 27.28
N SER A 112 -7.04 -6.40 27.65
CA SER A 112 -7.06 -7.55 26.73
C SER A 112 -8.49 -7.94 26.35
N ARG A 113 -9.46 -7.79 27.28
CA ARG A 113 -10.89 -7.92 26.99
C ARG A 113 -11.35 -6.89 25.94
N ILE A 114 -11.00 -5.62 26.14
CA ILE A 114 -11.35 -4.54 25.21
C ILE A 114 -10.73 -4.78 23.82
N LEU A 115 -9.45 -5.16 23.74
CA LEU A 115 -8.81 -5.51 22.47
C LEU A 115 -9.55 -6.65 21.75
N SER A 116 -9.98 -7.67 22.50
CA SER A 116 -10.73 -8.80 21.94
C SER A 116 -12.11 -8.37 21.41
N LEU A 117 -12.79 -7.44 22.09
CA LEU A 117 -14.07 -6.88 21.63
C LEU A 117 -13.89 -6.03 20.36
N CYS A 118 -12.87 -5.16 20.33
CA CYS A 118 -12.50 -4.41 19.14
C CYS A 118 -12.22 -5.34 17.97
N GLN A 119 -11.39 -6.37 18.16
CA GLN A 119 -11.01 -7.31 17.11
C GLN A 119 -12.23 -7.99 16.46
N LYS A 120 -13.25 -8.34 17.25
CA LYS A 120 -14.48 -8.99 16.75
C LYS A 120 -15.34 -8.06 15.89
N ARG A 121 -15.39 -6.77 16.23
CA ARG A 121 -16.29 -5.80 15.59
C ARG A 121 -15.62 -5.05 14.43
N LEU A 122 -14.35 -4.70 14.60
CA LEU A 122 -13.58 -3.84 13.70
C LEU A 122 -13.66 -4.25 12.22
N PRO A 123 -13.58 -5.54 11.83
CA PRO A 123 -13.66 -5.91 10.41
C PRO A 123 -15.00 -5.51 9.76
N GLY A 124 -16.10 -5.64 10.50
CA GLY A 124 -17.44 -5.27 10.01
C GLY A 124 -17.60 -3.75 9.88
N ASP A 125 -17.21 -3.00 10.92
CA ASP A 125 -17.26 -1.53 10.90
C ASP A 125 -16.33 -0.96 9.80
N TRP A 126 -15.13 -1.53 9.63
CA TRP A 126 -14.18 -1.09 8.61
C TRP A 126 -14.71 -1.31 7.18
N GLN A 127 -15.28 -2.50 6.93
CA GLN A 127 -15.92 -2.82 5.64
C GLN A 127 -17.10 -1.88 5.35
N ALA A 128 -17.94 -1.60 6.36
CA ALA A 128 -19.10 -0.75 6.20
C ALA A 128 -18.72 0.70 5.88
N ILE A 129 -17.65 1.22 6.50
CA ILE A 129 -17.25 2.63 6.38
C ILE A 129 -16.32 2.87 5.19
N PHE A 130 -15.36 1.98 4.93
CA PHE A 130 -14.32 2.18 3.90
C PHE A 130 -14.49 1.28 2.66
N GLY A 131 -15.43 0.33 2.70
CA GLY A 131 -15.75 -0.52 1.55
C GLY A 131 -14.77 -1.67 1.29
N HIS A 132 -13.88 -2.00 2.23
CA HIS A 132 -12.92 -3.09 2.07
C HIS A 132 -12.62 -3.86 3.36
N ARG A 133 -12.11 -5.10 3.20
CA ARG A 133 -11.87 -6.06 4.29
C ARG A 133 -10.49 -5.88 4.91
N LEU A 134 -10.41 -6.17 6.21
CA LEU A 134 -9.15 -6.31 6.93
C LEU A 134 -8.78 -7.80 7.08
N LEU A 135 -7.49 -8.10 6.98
CA LEU A 135 -6.89 -9.41 7.25
C LEU A 135 -5.94 -9.38 8.45
N LEU A 136 -5.34 -8.24 8.75
CA LEU A 136 -4.31 -8.12 9.77
C LEU A 136 -4.43 -6.83 10.58
N LEU A 137 -4.21 -6.94 11.89
CA LEU A 137 -3.97 -5.78 12.75
C LEU A 137 -2.47 -5.70 13.05
N GLU A 138 -1.94 -4.48 13.12
CA GLU A 138 -0.59 -4.20 13.61
C GLU A 138 -0.64 -3.18 14.77
N THR A 139 0.42 -3.13 15.55
CA THR A 139 0.64 -2.10 16.57
C THR A 139 2.13 -1.95 16.86
N PHE A 140 2.47 -0.81 17.45
CA PHE A 140 3.86 -0.44 17.78
C PHE A 140 3.98 -0.08 19.25
N VAL A 141 4.80 -0.84 19.98
CA VAL A 141 5.03 -0.65 21.41
C VAL A 141 6.43 -0.09 21.62
N ASP A 142 6.53 0.99 22.39
CA ASP A 142 7.83 1.54 22.81
C ASP A 142 8.39 0.71 23.98
N PRO A 143 9.45 -0.10 23.78
CA PRO A 143 9.99 -0.96 24.83
C PRO A 143 10.60 -0.19 26.01
N GLN A 144 10.91 1.11 25.84
CA GLN A 144 11.39 1.95 26.94
C GLN A 144 10.27 2.28 27.94
N ARG A 145 9.01 2.17 27.52
CA ARG A 145 7.83 2.52 28.33
C ARG A 145 6.99 1.30 28.69
N PHE A 146 6.87 0.33 27.78
CA PHE A 146 5.92 -0.76 27.92
C PHE A 146 6.50 -2.09 27.41
N ARG A 147 6.15 -3.19 28.10
CA ARG A 147 6.59 -4.56 27.74
C ARG A 147 5.71 -5.27 26.70
N GLY A 148 4.66 -4.58 26.21
CA GLY A 148 3.66 -5.15 25.30
C GLY A 148 2.76 -6.21 25.93
N THR A 149 2.64 -6.25 27.26
CA THR A 149 1.93 -7.30 28.01
C THR A 149 0.50 -7.51 27.55
N ILE A 150 -0.23 -6.43 27.25
CA ILE A 150 -1.64 -6.50 26.81
C ILE A 150 -1.77 -7.22 25.46
N TYR A 151 -0.83 -7.01 24.54
CA TYR A 151 -0.85 -7.62 23.23
C TYR A 151 -0.47 -9.10 23.32
N LYS A 152 0.53 -9.43 24.14
CA LYS A 152 0.88 -10.82 24.47
C LYS A 152 -0.31 -11.58 25.08
N ALA A 153 -0.98 -10.96 26.06
CA ALA A 153 -2.16 -11.54 26.71
C ALA A 153 -3.37 -11.69 25.77
N ALA A 154 -3.47 -10.85 24.74
CA ALA A 154 -4.50 -10.94 23.70
C ALA A 154 -4.08 -11.86 22.51
N ASN A 155 -3.04 -12.67 22.67
CA ASN A 155 -2.52 -13.58 21.66
C ASN A 155 -2.09 -12.88 20.36
N TRP A 156 -1.49 -11.69 20.47
CA TRP A 156 -0.78 -11.03 19.36
C TRP A 156 0.64 -11.59 19.28
N ILE A 157 1.16 -11.67 18.07
CA ILE A 157 2.49 -12.23 17.78
C ILE A 157 3.49 -11.09 17.69
N TYR A 158 4.58 -11.17 18.43
CA TYR A 158 5.73 -10.27 18.25
C TYR A 158 6.51 -10.70 17.00
N VAL A 159 6.78 -9.76 16.10
CA VAL A 159 7.39 -10.06 14.78
C VAL A 159 8.72 -9.35 14.54
N GLY A 160 9.28 -8.74 15.60
CA GLY A 160 10.55 -8.00 15.55
C GLY A 160 10.38 -6.51 15.84
N ASP A 161 11.45 -5.76 15.63
CA ASP A 161 11.51 -4.33 15.95
C ASP A 161 11.55 -3.45 14.70
N THR A 162 11.03 -2.23 14.84
CA THR A 162 11.25 -1.16 13.85
C THR A 162 12.68 -0.63 13.93
N LYS A 163 13.18 -0.03 12.85
CA LYS A 163 14.51 0.60 12.82
C LYS A 163 14.61 1.93 13.60
N GLY A 164 13.55 2.35 14.30
CA GLY A 164 13.55 3.55 15.14
C GLY A 164 13.48 4.91 14.42
N PHE A 165 13.23 4.93 13.11
CA PHE A 165 12.99 6.16 12.35
C PHE A 165 11.52 6.60 12.44
N TYR A 166 11.29 7.91 12.51
CA TYR A 166 9.94 8.48 12.44
C TYR A 166 9.82 9.45 11.26
N ARG A 167 8.58 9.69 10.82
CA ARG A 167 8.31 10.61 9.70
C ARG A 167 8.28 12.05 10.20
N THR A 168 9.03 12.93 9.53
CA THR A 168 9.01 14.39 9.70
C THR A 168 8.32 15.04 8.49
N ARG A 169 8.02 16.34 8.56
CA ARG A 169 7.48 17.08 7.40
C ARG A 169 8.39 17.03 6.16
N GLN A 170 9.70 16.80 6.34
CA GLN A 170 10.69 16.76 5.27
C GLN A 170 11.09 15.34 4.84
N GLY A 171 10.53 14.29 5.44
CA GLY A 171 10.88 12.91 5.13
C GLY A 171 10.90 12.02 6.36
N TYR A 172 11.98 11.27 6.57
CA TYR A 172 12.23 10.50 7.79
C TYR A 172 13.33 11.15 8.61
N SER A 173 13.31 10.94 9.93
CA SER A 173 14.38 11.40 10.82
C SER A 173 15.74 10.90 10.34
N ALA A 174 16.77 11.75 10.43
CA ALA A 174 18.13 11.37 10.05
C ALA A 174 18.74 10.35 11.02
N THR A 175 18.28 10.35 12.27
CA THR A 175 18.70 9.45 13.34
C THR A 175 17.56 8.55 13.80
N ALA A 176 17.89 7.29 14.06
CA ALA A 176 17.00 6.36 14.75
C ALA A 176 16.98 6.71 16.24
N VAL A 177 15.80 6.89 16.83
CA VAL A 177 15.68 7.33 18.24
C VAL A 177 15.41 6.13 19.15
N SER A 178 14.31 5.42 18.93
CA SER A 178 14.05 4.17 19.65
C SER A 178 13.33 3.15 18.75
N PRO A 179 13.90 1.95 18.58
CA PRO A 179 13.19 0.81 18.02
C PRO A 179 11.90 0.54 18.80
N LYS A 180 10.78 0.47 18.10
CA LYS A 180 9.50 -0.02 18.62
C LYS A 180 9.32 -1.49 18.34
N MET A 181 8.84 -2.24 19.32
CA MET A 181 8.37 -3.62 19.13
C MET A 181 7.15 -3.62 18.21
N VAL A 182 7.13 -4.52 17.24
CA VAL A 182 6.02 -4.73 16.32
C VAL A 182 5.25 -5.96 16.73
N PHE A 183 3.94 -5.80 16.95
CA PHE A 183 3.02 -6.90 17.17
C PHE A 183 1.98 -6.95 16.05
N VAL A 184 1.60 -8.16 15.65
CA VAL A 184 0.55 -8.40 14.67
C VAL A 184 -0.52 -9.35 15.20
N LYS A 185 -1.75 -9.20 14.69
CA LYS A 185 -2.86 -10.10 14.98
C LYS A 185 -3.59 -10.43 13.68
N ALA A 186 -3.54 -11.69 13.30
CA ALA A 186 -4.33 -12.22 12.19
C ALA A 186 -5.83 -12.18 12.56
N LEU A 187 -6.65 -11.66 11.64
CA LEU A 187 -8.11 -11.62 11.79
C LEU A 187 -8.78 -12.91 11.28
N THR A 188 -8.09 -13.63 10.40
CA THR A 188 -8.47 -14.96 9.93
C THR A 188 -7.27 -15.92 10.09
N PRO A 189 -7.49 -17.24 10.26
CA PRO A 189 -6.40 -18.20 10.44
C PRO A 189 -5.39 -18.22 9.29
N ASP A 190 -5.85 -17.91 8.08
CA ASP A 190 -5.10 -17.91 6.81
C ASP A 190 -4.58 -16.53 6.40
N ALA A 191 -4.70 -15.50 7.25
CA ALA A 191 -4.35 -14.12 6.90
C ALA A 191 -2.93 -13.97 6.33
N GLN A 192 -1.94 -14.67 6.91
CA GLN A 192 -0.56 -14.63 6.43
C GLN A 192 -0.45 -15.19 4.99
N ALA A 193 -1.09 -16.32 4.71
CA ALA A 193 -1.10 -16.93 3.38
C ALA A 193 -1.88 -16.07 2.37
N LEU A 194 -3.04 -15.54 2.77
CA LEU A 194 -3.84 -14.63 1.94
C LEU A 194 -3.12 -13.32 1.61
N LEU A 195 -2.27 -12.83 2.51
CA LEU A 195 -1.49 -11.61 2.29
C LEU A 195 -0.22 -11.86 1.50
N SER A 196 0.33 -13.08 1.45
CA SER A 196 1.56 -13.41 0.72
C SER A 196 1.34 -14.07 -0.64
N GLN A 197 0.16 -14.66 -0.89
CA GLN A 197 -0.16 -15.29 -2.17
C GLN A 197 0.03 -14.35 -3.37
N PRO A 198 0.45 -14.83 -4.55
CA PRO A 198 0.65 -13.97 -5.73
C PRO A 198 -0.63 -13.24 -6.15
N ILE A 199 -1.78 -13.91 -6.08
CA ILE A 199 -3.09 -13.36 -6.46
C ILE A 199 -3.94 -13.19 -5.21
N LEU A 200 -4.48 -11.99 -5.01
CA LEU A 200 -5.57 -11.83 -4.05
C LEU A 200 -6.89 -12.34 -4.61
N GLU A 201 -7.67 -13.01 -3.77
CA GLU A 201 -9.08 -13.29 -4.08
C GLU A 201 -9.83 -11.99 -4.39
N PRO A 202 -10.85 -12.02 -5.27
CA PRO A 202 -11.60 -10.83 -5.65
C PRO A 202 -12.13 -10.01 -4.46
N ALA A 203 -12.52 -10.68 -3.36
CA ALA A 203 -13.02 -10.05 -2.15
C ALA A 203 -11.98 -9.16 -1.43
N TYR A 204 -10.68 -9.36 -1.67
CA TYR A 204 -9.59 -8.59 -1.08
C TYR A 204 -8.93 -7.63 -2.07
N ARG A 205 -9.40 -7.56 -3.32
CA ARG A 205 -8.85 -6.65 -4.33
C ARG A 205 -9.35 -5.23 -4.10
N THR A 206 -8.59 -4.45 -3.34
CA THR A 206 -8.89 -3.03 -3.12
C THR A 206 -8.31 -2.18 -4.26
N GLY A 207 -9.12 -1.89 -5.29
CA GLY A 207 -8.87 -0.87 -6.32
C GLY A 207 -7.43 -0.68 -6.87
N GLY A 208 -7.16 -1.21 -8.07
CA GLY A 208 -6.02 -0.90 -8.95
C GLY A 208 -4.63 -1.28 -8.40
N SER A 209 -4.07 -2.41 -8.85
CA SER A 209 -2.74 -2.89 -8.47
C SER A 209 -1.64 -1.86 -8.75
N LYS A 210 -1.15 -1.14 -7.73
CA LYS A 210 0.06 -0.33 -7.76
C LYS A 210 1.27 -1.19 -7.43
N LEU A 211 1.75 -1.97 -8.39
CA LEU A 211 3.08 -2.56 -8.31
C LEU A 211 4.11 -1.44 -8.08
N MET A 212 5.02 -1.57 -7.13
CA MET A 212 6.07 -0.55 -6.95
C MET A 212 7.40 -1.06 -7.51
N LEU A 213 8.01 -0.29 -8.42
CA LEU A 213 9.33 -0.62 -8.97
C LEU A 213 10.45 -0.38 -7.94
N ARG A 214 11.38 -1.33 -7.81
CA ARG A 214 12.61 -1.19 -7.01
C ARG A 214 13.58 -0.22 -7.70
N ALA A 215 14.47 0.39 -6.93
CA ALA A 215 15.45 1.35 -7.47
C ALA A 215 16.32 0.75 -8.59
N GLN A 216 16.71 -0.52 -8.45
CA GLN A 216 17.50 -1.25 -9.46
C GLN A 216 16.69 -1.51 -10.73
N GLN A 217 15.40 -1.86 -10.61
CA GLN A 217 14.51 -2.03 -11.77
C GLN A 217 14.26 -0.70 -12.49
N MET A 218 14.07 0.41 -11.76
CA MET A 218 13.95 1.74 -12.38
C MET A 218 15.21 2.11 -13.19
N GLN A 219 16.39 1.65 -12.74
CA GLN A 219 17.67 1.93 -13.38
C GLN A 219 17.93 1.01 -14.58
N SER A 220 17.56 -0.26 -14.50
CA SER A 220 17.79 -1.23 -15.58
C SER A 220 16.73 -1.19 -16.68
N LEU A 221 15.48 -0.83 -16.36
CA LEU A 221 14.36 -0.88 -17.30
C LEU A 221 14.61 -0.12 -18.62
N PRO A 222 15.20 1.10 -18.62
CA PRO A 222 15.57 1.77 -19.87
C PRO A 222 16.53 0.96 -20.77
N GLU A 223 17.44 0.17 -20.20
CA GLU A 223 18.44 -0.56 -21.00
C GLU A 223 17.79 -1.63 -21.88
N PHE A 224 16.66 -2.21 -21.47
CA PHE A 224 15.94 -3.21 -22.28
C PHE A 224 15.37 -2.65 -23.59
N PHE A 225 15.10 -1.34 -23.61
CA PHE A 225 14.52 -0.61 -24.75
C PHE A 225 15.56 0.13 -25.60
N LYS A 226 16.85 0.05 -25.24
CA LYS A 226 17.92 0.84 -25.88
C LYS A 226 18.13 0.54 -27.36
N ASN A 227 17.89 -0.71 -27.75
CA ASN A 227 18.11 -1.19 -29.11
C ASN A 227 16.88 -1.02 -30.01
N ILE A 228 15.80 -0.42 -29.52
CA ILE A 228 14.61 -0.16 -30.33
C ILE A 228 14.88 1.05 -31.22
N PRO A 229 14.71 0.94 -32.56
CA PRO A 229 14.85 2.09 -33.46
C PRO A 229 13.87 3.22 -33.10
N ASP A 230 14.35 4.46 -33.07
CA ASP A 230 13.50 5.62 -32.75
C ASP A 230 12.69 6.06 -33.98
N PRO A 231 11.35 5.89 -33.99
CA PRO A 231 10.52 6.21 -35.16
C PRO A 231 10.28 7.72 -35.30
N ARG A 232 10.77 8.54 -34.36
CA ARG A 232 10.57 9.99 -34.36
C ARG A 232 11.63 10.70 -35.18
N ARG A 233 11.25 11.80 -35.83
CA ARG A 233 12.20 12.69 -36.53
C ARG A 233 13.23 13.27 -35.54
N PRO A 234 14.47 13.57 -35.97
CA PRO A 234 15.53 14.08 -35.08
C PRO A 234 15.12 15.28 -34.23
N GLN A 235 14.34 16.21 -34.79
CA GLN A 235 13.87 17.41 -34.09
C GLN A 235 12.92 17.11 -32.92
N GLY A 236 12.28 15.93 -32.89
CA GLY A 236 11.36 15.46 -31.85
C GLY A 236 12.03 14.65 -30.73
N GLN A 237 13.32 14.34 -30.84
CA GLN A 237 14.03 13.42 -29.93
C GLN A 237 14.59 14.13 -28.68
N ARG A 238 13.78 14.95 -28.00
CA ARG A 238 14.22 15.63 -26.76
C ARG A 238 14.47 14.66 -25.60
N HIS A 239 13.66 13.60 -25.52
CA HIS A 239 13.81 12.50 -24.57
C HIS A 239 14.24 11.25 -25.32
N ARG A 240 15.20 10.50 -24.78
CA ARG A 240 15.62 9.20 -25.34
C ARG A 240 14.43 8.26 -25.43
N LEU A 241 14.28 7.54 -26.55
CA LEU A 241 13.18 6.59 -26.75
C LEU A 241 13.06 5.60 -25.59
N ALA A 242 14.19 4.99 -25.23
CA ALA A 242 14.31 4.05 -24.12
C ALA A 242 13.74 4.58 -22.80
N THR A 243 13.97 5.85 -22.48
CA THR A 243 13.43 6.50 -21.29
C THR A 243 11.92 6.68 -21.37
N VAL A 244 11.38 7.06 -22.54
CA VAL A 244 9.92 7.23 -22.71
C VAL A 244 9.23 5.88 -22.57
N LEU A 245 9.76 4.83 -23.22
CA LEU A 245 9.23 3.48 -23.13
C LEU A 245 9.36 2.92 -21.70
N ALA A 246 10.48 3.15 -21.01
CA ALA A 246 10.64 2.73 -19.61
C ALA A 246 9.71 3.44 -18.64
N ILE A 247 9.43 4.73 -18.84
CA ILE A 247 8.44 5.46 -18.04
C ILE A 247 7.03 4.91 -18.30
N ALA A 248 6.68 4.64 -19.56
CA ALA A 248 5.38 4.06 -19.90
C ALA A 248 5.22 2.65 -19.32
N ALA A 249 6.20 1.77 -19.56
CA ALA A 249 6.23 0.42 -19.01
C ALA A 249 6.19 0.45 -17.47
N GLY A 250 7.00 1.30 -16.84
CA GLY A 250 7.03 1.44 -15.39
C GLY A 250 5.70 1.91 -14.80
N ALA A 251 5.03 2.86 -15.45
CA ALA A 251 3.70 3.30 -15.05
C ALA A 251 2.66 2.18 -15.19
N ILE A 252 2.69 1.43 -16.29
CA ILE A 252 1.77 0.31 -16.55
C ILE A 252 1.98 -0.81 -15.53
N LEU A 253 3.25 -1.13 -15.23
CA LEU A 253 3.62 -2.05 -14.15
C LEU A 253 3.03 -1.55 -12.83
N CYS A 254 3.15 -0.25 -12.55
CA CYS A 254 2.52 0.40 -11.39
C CYS A 254 1.00 0.56 -11.48
N GLY A 255 0.31 -0.10 -12.41
CA GLY A 255 -1.15 -0.11 -12.51
C GLY A 255 -1.78 1.11 -13.19
N MET A 256 -0.99 2.01 -13.75
CA MET A 256 -1.51 3.21 -14.41
C MET A 256 -2.13 2.84 -15.76
N ARG A 257 -3.33 3.37 -16.03
CA ARG A 257 -4.09 3.06 -17.24
C ARG A 257 -4.34 4.32 -18.06
N GLY A 258 -3.98 4.27 -19.34
CA GLY A 258 -4.14 5.37 -20.28
C GLY A 258 -3.04 6.44 -20.14
N TYR A 259 -2.87 7.24 -21.21
CA TYR A 259 -1.75 8.17 -21.35
C TYR A 259 -1.71 9.24 -20.26
N LEU A 260 -2.87 9.69 -19.77
CA LEU A 260 -2.97 10.68 -18.71
C LEU A 260 -2.42 10.15 -17.39
N ALA A 261 -2.88 8.97 -16.95
CA ALA A 261 -2.38 8.35 -15.72
C ALA A 261 -0.88 8.05 -15.79
N ILE A 262 -0.36 7.64 -16.96
CA ILE A 262 1.07 7.43 -17.18
C ILE A 262 1.85 8.75 -17.00
N SER A 263 1.35 9.84 -17.59
CA SER A 263 1.96 11.17 -17.48
C SER A 263 1.94 11.69 -16.03
N ASP A 264 0.82 11.54 -15.33
CA ASP A 264 0.68 11.97 -13.93
C ASP A 264 1.59 11.17 -13.01
N TRP A 265 1.68 9.86 -13.22
CA TRP A 265 2.63 9.00 -12.52
C TRP A 265 4.06 9.45 -12.76
N ALA A 266 4.45 9.72 -14.02
CA ALA A 266 5.78 10.21 -14.34
C ALA A 266 6.08 11.54 -13.62
N ASN A 267 5.13 12.47 -13.61
CA ASN A 267 5.25 13.73 -12.89
C ASN A 267 5.38 13.55 -11.38
N SER A 268 4.74 12.53 -10.79
CA SER A 268 4.83 12.23 -9.36
C SER A 268 6.19 11.67 -8.92
N LEU A 269 7.02 11.20 -9.86
CA LEU A 269 8.33 10.63 -9.54
C LEU A 269 9.27 11.65 -8.90
N SER A 270 9.96 11.24 -7.83
CA SER A 270 11.05 12.02 -7.23
C SER A 270 12.20 12.24 -8.21
N GLN A 271 13.01 13.28 -8.00
CA GLN A 271 14.18 13.57 -8.85
C GLN A 271 15.16 12.39 -8.97
N LYS A 272 15.38 11.64 -7.87
CA LYS A 272 16.21 10.42 -7.89
C LYS A 272 15.58 9.30 -8.71
N ALA A 273 14.26 9.14 -8.68
CA ALA A 273 13.58 8.16 -9.52
C ALA A 273 13.65 8.55 -11.00
N ARG A 274 13.41 9.82 -11.33
CA ARG A 274 13.57 10.33 -12.71
C ARG A 274 14.99 10.14 -13.24
N GLN A 275 16.00 10.36 -12.40
CA GLN A 275 17.40 10.06 -12.73
C GLN A 275 17.62 8.58 -13.06
N ARG A 276 17.05 7.66 -12.26
CA ARG A 276 17.16 6.21 -12.50
C ARG A 276 16.54 5.81 -13.84
N PHE A 277 15.40 6.38 -14.21
CA PHE A 277 14.79 6.18 -15.53
C PHE A 277 15.59 6.82 -16.69
N GLY A 278 16.67 7.54 -16.42
CA GLY A 278 17.46 8.23 -17.44
C GLY A 278 16.76 9.46 -18.02
N CYS A 279 15.89 10.12 -17.25
CA CYS A 279 15.25 11.36 -17.68
C CYS A 279 16.28 12.44 -18.07
N ARG A 280 15.89 13.34 -18.97
CA ARG A 280 16.77 14.42 -19.43
C ARG A 280 17.02 15.41 -18.29
N CYS A 281 18.28 15.80 -18.08
CA CYS A 281 18.63 16.85 -17.13
C CYS A 281 18.62 18.22 -17.81
N GLN A 282 17.93 19.20 -17.21
CA GLN A 282 17.96 20.60 -17.61
C GLN A 282 17.89 21.45 -16.34
N ASN A 283 18.74 22.47 -16.22
CA ASN A 283 18.82 23.35 -15.05
C ASN A 283 18.91 22.56 -13.72
N LYS A 284 19.76 21.52 -13.68
CA LYS A 284 19.96 20.61 -12.53
C LYS A 284 18.69 19.85 -12.09
N ARG A 285 17.68 19.75 -12.94
CA ARG A 285 16.46 18.96 -12.69
C ARG A 285 16.23 17.94 -13.80
N PHE A 286 15.79 16.75 -13.39
CA PHE A 286 15.38 15.69 -14.29
C PHE A 286 13.92 15.89 -14.73
N ILE A 287 13.74 16.02 -16.04
CA ILE A 287 12.46 16.32 -16.70
C ILE A 287 11.92 15.05 -17.35
N VAL A 288 10.66 14.73 -17.04
CA VAL A 288 9.92 13.61 -17.61
C VAL A 288 9.32 13.96 -18.97
N PRO A 289 9.09 12.99 -19.86
CA PRO A 289 8.37 13.24 -21.09
C PRO A 289 6.92 13.70 -20.79
N SER A 290 6.40 14.61 -21.61
CA SER A 290 5.01 15.04 -21.52
C SER A 290 4.05 13.93 -21.99
N LEU A 291 2.77 14.04 -21.62
CA LEU A 291 1.70 13.21 -22.15
C LEU A 291 1.73 13.08 -23.68
N SER A 292 1.96 14.21 -24.38
CA SER A 292 2.04 14.22 -25.85
C SER A 292 3.21 13.38 -26.38
N ILE A 293 4.38 13.44 -25.75
CA ILE A 293 5.55 12.65 -26.15
C ILE A 293 5.34 11.17 -25.84
N ILE A 294 4.77 10.85 -24.68
CA ILE A 294 4.45 9.47 -24.29
C ILE A 294 3.47 8.86 -25.29
N ARG A 295 2.40 9.60 -25.62
CA ARG A 295 1.42 9.17 -26.61
C ARG A 295 2.03 9.00 -28.00
N ASP A 296 2.82 9.97 -28.46
CA ASP A 296 3.45 9.92 -29.79
C ASP A 296 4.40 8.73 -29.96
N VAL A 297 5.24 8.47 -28.94
CA VAL A 297 6.14 7.31 -28.93
C VAL A 297 5.36 6.00 -28.95
N LEU A 298 4.37 5.83 -28.07
CA LEU A 298 3.62 4.58 -27.97
C LEU A 298 2.77 4.28 -29.21
N ILE A 299 2.43 5.29 -30.01
CA ILE A 299 1.70 5.12 -31.27
C ILE A 299 2.64 4.67 -32.41
N ARG A 300 3.90 5.13 -32.41
CA ARG A 300 4.82 4.94 -33.54
C ARG A 300 5.83 3.82 -33.36
N VAL A 301 6.10 3.41 -32.12
CA VAL A 301 7.09 2.37 -31.84
C VAL A 301 6.68 1.07 -32.50
N ASP A 302 7.66 0.39 -33.10
CA ASP A 302 7.43 -0.92 -33.69
C ASP A 302 7.02 -1.93 -32.60
N PRO A 303 5.83 -2.55 -32.71
CA PRO A 303 5.33 -3.47 -31.71
C PRO A 303 6.21 -4.72 -31.56
N VAL A 304 6.89 -5.18 -32.61
CA VAL A 304 7.75 -6.37 -32.57
C VAL A 304 8.99 -6.12 -31.72
N HIS A 305 9.65 -4.99 -31.96
CA HIS A 305 10.82 -4.58 -31.18
C HIS A 305 10.47 -4.31 -29.71
N LEU A 306 9.29 -3.73 -29.46
CA LEU A 306 8.78 -3.50 -28.11
C LEU A 306 8.50 -4.81 -27.37
N ASP A 307 7.82 -5.75 -28.02
CA ASP A 307 7.49 -7.06 -27.43
C ASP A 307 8.77 -7.83 -27.06
N GLN A 308 9.74 -7.91 -27.96
CA GLN A 308 11.04 -8.54 -27.68
C GLN A 308 11.77 -7.89 -26.48
N ALA A 309 11.72 -6.56 -26.35
CA ALA A 309 12.32 -5.86 -25.22
C ALA A 309 11.63 -6.22 -23.90
N LEU A 310 10.30 -6.32 -23.91
CA LEU A 310 9.51 -6.71 -22.74
C LEU A 310 9.73 -8.17 -22.38
N GLN A 311 9.86 -9.07 -23.37
CA GLN A 311 10.22 -10.46 -23.15
C GLN A 311 11.61 -10.61 -22.52
N ARG A 312 12.61 -9.84 -22.98
CA ARG A 312 13.95 -9.82 -22.34
C ARG A 312 13.89 -9.32 -20.90
N TRP A 313 13.10 -8.28 -20.64
CA TRP A 313 12.89 -7.77 -19.29
C TRP A 313 12.20 -8.82 -18.41
N ASN A 314 11.14 -9.46 -18.91
CA ASN A 314 10.48 -10.55 -18.22
C ASN A 314 11.47 -11.67 -17.95
N HIS A 315 12.23 -12.19 -18.93
CA HIS A 315 13.20 -13.26 -18.69
C HIS A 315 14.27 -12.90 -17.64
N ALA A 316 14.71 -11.64 -17.58
CA ALA A 316 15.69 -11.18 -16.61
C ALA A 316 15.13 -11.05 -15.17
N TYR A 317 13.80 -10.91 -15.01
CA TYR A 317 13.14 -10.68 -13.73
C TYR A 317 12.05 -11.70 -13.37
N ALA A 318 11.74 -12.67 -14.24
CA ALA A 318 10.67 -13.65 -14.09
C ALA A 318 11.12 -14.97 -13.46
N GLN A 319 12.44 -15.22 -13.28
CA GLN A 319 12.88 -16.39 -12.51
C GLN A 319 12.48 -16.33 -11.02
N ASP A 320 12.13 -15.14 -10.53
CA ASP A 320 11.54 -14.92 -9.20
C ASP A 320 10.01 -14.70 -9.23
N ASP A 321 9.34 -14.83 -10.39
CA ASP A 321 7.97 -14.32 -10.57
C ASP A 321 7.06 -15.21 -11.44
N GLN A 322 6.00 -15.78 -10.83
CA GLN A 322 4.94 -16.53 -11.53
C GLN A 322 3.86 -15.63 -12.16
N SER A 323 4.00 -14.29 -12.15
CA SER A 323 2.83 -13.41 -12.35
C SER A 323 2.87 -12.42 -13.51
N LEU A 324 3.95 -12.32 -14.30
CA LEU A 324 4.01 -11.31 -15.37
C LEU A 324 4.29 -11.88 -16.76
N ALA A 325 3.25 -11.90 -17.61
CA ALA A 325 3.38 -12.04 -19.05
C ALA A 325 2.91 -10.75 -19.72
N ILE A 326 3.84 -10.01 -20.33
CA ILE A 326 3.45 -9.03 -21.35
C ILE A 326 3.61 -9.76 -22.67
N ASP A 327 2.50 -10.04 -23.34
CA ASP A 327 2.43 -10.88 -24.54
C ASP A 327 1.82 -10.08 -25.69
N GLY A 328 2.66 -9.70 -26.65
CA GLY A 328 2.24 -9.16 -27.93
C GLY A 328 1.78 -10.28 -28.86
N LYS A 329 0.48 -10.59 -28.88
CA LYS A 329 -0.04 -11.59 -29.81
C LYS A 329 -0.30 -11.00 -31.20
N THR A 330 0.31 -11.63 -32.21
CA THR A 330 -0.08 -11.52 -33.61
C THR A 330 -1.26 -12.46 -33.88
N MET A 331 -2.38 -11.95 -34.39
CA MET A 331 -3.55 -12.78 -34.72
C MET A 331 -3.27 -13.64 -35.95
N CYS A 332 -3.37 -14.96 -35.83
CA CYS A 332 -3.44 -15.84 -36.99
C CYS A 332 -4.80 -15.65 -37.70
N ASN A 333 -4.77 -15.41 -39.02
CA ASN A 333 -5.91 -15.27 -39.94
C ASN A 333 -6.77 -13.99 -39.84
N ALA A 334 -6.27 -12.89 -39.27
CA ALA A 334 -6.88 -11.56 -39.43
C ALA A 334 -6.04 -10.71 -40.38
N ILE A 335 -6.31 -10.86 -41.67
CA ILE A 335 -5.73 -10.09 -42.78
C ILE A 335 -6.67 -8.91 -43.03
N ASP A 336 -6.13 -7.69 -43.04
CA ASP A 336 -6.91 -6.52 -43.44
C ASP A 336 -7.13 -6.48 -44.97
N ASP A 337 -7.94 -5.54 -45.43
CA ASP A 337 -8.28 -5.39 -46.86
C ASP A 337 -7.05 -5.02 -47.74
N GLN A 338 -5.86 -4.87 -47.16
CA GLN A 338 -4.59 -4.52 -47.79
C GLN A 338 -3.52 -5.64 -47.66
N GLY A 339 -3.86 -6.78 -47.05
CA GLY A 339 -2.99 -7.96 -46.98
C GLY A 339 -2.08 -8.04 -45.74
N TYR A 340 -2.19 -7.13 -44.77
CA TYR A 340 -1.31 -7.10 -43.60
C TYR A 340 -1.95 -7.74 -42.37
N GLN A 341 -1.12 -8.37 -41.53
CA GLN A 341 -1.59 -9.01 -40.29
C GLN A 341 -1.87 -7.96 -39.20
N THR A 342 -3.03 -8.07 -38.56
CA THR A 342 -3.43 -7.18 -37.46
C THR A 342 -2.70 -7.50 -36.15
N HIS A 343 -2.04 -6.50 -35.54
CA HIS A 343 -1.34 -6.63 -34.26
C HIS A 343 -2.15 -6.05 -33.09
N ILE A 344 -2.20 -6.77 -31.96
CA ILE A 344 -2.89 -6.35 -30.74
C ILE A 344 -1.91 -6.36 -29.56
N MET A 345 -1.81 -5.26 -28.81
CA MET A 345 -1.04 -5.19 -27.56
C MET A 345 -1.95 -5.53 -26.37
N SER A 346 -1.65 -6.61 -25.65
CA SER A 346 -2.32 -6.99 -24.41
C SER A 346 -1.31 -7.11 -23.28
N ALA A 347 -1.50 -6.38 -22.18
CA ALA A 347 -0.90 -6.74 -20.90
C ALA A 347 -1.77 -7.85 -20.29
N ILE A 348 -1.31 -9.10 -20.35
CA ILE A 348 -2.05 -10.24 -19.82
C ILE A 348 -1.47 -10.58 -18.46
N GLY A 349 -2.14 -10.15 -17.39
CA GLY A 349 -1.85 -10.73 -16.07
C GLY A 349 -2.14 -12.22 -16.15
N HIS A 350 -1.11 -13.07 -16.06
CA HIS A 350 -1.18 -14.53 -16.28
C HIS A 350 -2.30 -15.18 -15.45
N GLN A 351 -2.66 -14.58 -14.33
CA GLN A 351 -3.65 -15.12 -13.38
C GLN A 351 -5.05 -14.48 -13.47
N SER A 352 -5.24 -13.39 -14.22
CA SER A 352 -6.56 -12.79 -14.38
C SER A 352 -7.34 -13.33 -15.57
N LYS A 353 -6.66 -13.95 -16.55
CA LYS A 353 -7.17 -14.31 -17.90
C LYS A 353 -7.95 -13.21 -18.63
N ASN A 354 -7.95 -11.99 -18.11
CA ASN A 354 -8.79 -10.92 -18.60
C ASN A 354 -7.94 -9.99 -19.47
N CYS A 355 -8.39 -9.82 -20.71
CA CYS A 355 -7.84 -8.83 -21.64
C CYS A 355 -8.31 -7.45 -21.20
N TYR A 356 -7.39 -6.56 -20.82
CA TYR A 356 -7.74 -5.25 -20.25
C TYR A 356 -7.23 -4.07 -21.06
N THR A 357 -7.24 -4.14 -22.40
CA THR A 357 -7.64 -3.04 -23.30
C THR A 357 -7.82 -3.65 -24.71
N GLN A 358 -8.94 -3.39 -25.39
CA GLN A 358 -9.04 -3.54 -26.83
C GLN A 358 -9.22 -2.15 -27.44
N LYS A 359 -8.24 -1.69 -28.22
CA LYS A 359 -8.41 -0.48 -29.02
C LYS A 359 -8.27 -0.85 -30.49
N LYS A 360 -9.40 -0.83 -31.21
CA LYS A 360 -9.42 -0.80 -32.67
C LYS A 360 -8.73 0.50 -33.11
N TRP A 361 -7.77 0.41 -34.02
CA TRP A 361 -7.24 1.56 -34.74
C TRP A 361 -7.47 1.32 -36.23
N ALA A 362 -8.09 2.30 -36.89
CA ALA A 362 -8.30 2.35 -38.33
C ALA A 362 -7.25 3.27 -38.98
N PRO A 363 -6.75 2.96 -40.20
CA PRO A 363 -5.79 3.78 -40.95
C PRO A 363 -6.51 4.90 -41.73
N CYS A 364 -5.89 5.97 -42.22
CA CYS A 364 -4.98 6.10 -43.39
C CYS A 364 -4.70 7.63 -43.60
N PRO A 365 -3.90 8.13 -44.56
CA PRO A 365 -3.39 7.51 -45.80
C PRO A 365 -1.93 7.07 -45.76
#